data_AF-A0A527XYY9-F1
#
_entry.id   AF-A0A527XYY9-F1
#
_cell.length_a   1.000
_cell.length_b   1.000
_cell.length_c   1.000
_cell.angle_alpha   90.00
_cell.angle_beta   90.00
_cell.angle_gamma   90.00
#
_symmetry.space_group_name_H-M   'P 1'
#
loop_
_entity.id
_entity.type
_entity.pdbx_description
1 polymer ?
#
loop_
_entity_poly.entity_id
_entity_poly.type
_entity_poly.pdbx_seq_one_letter_code
_entity_poly.pdbx_strand_id
1 'polypeptide(L)'
;ALLAQNPYGLDFGERVAFLGASHPIHSVTADRSEFIGRHGTTEYPQAVLGGLALSGRIEAGDDPCAVVASDIDIPAGGDVTLSWLLGDAATPAEASALVQTHRGKDFDQRLADNEKAWRGFLDTIQVETPD
;
A
#
# COMPACT_ATOMS: atom_id res chain seq x y z
N ALA A 1 4.75 -5.48 6.60
CA ALA A 1 4.80 -4.49 5.50
C ALA A 1 6.12 -4.69 4.80
N LEU A 2 6.14 -4.47 3.49
CA LEU A 2 7.36 -4.44 2.70
C LEU A 2 7.89 -2.99 2.73
N LEU A 3 9.17 -2.83 3.02
CA LEU A 3 9.84 -1.52 3.04
C LEU A 3 10.80 -1.42 1.85
N ALA A 4 10.95 -0.24 1.28
CA ALA A 4 11.84 0.02 0.17
C ALA A 4 12.59 1.34 0.38
N GLN A 5 13.86 1.36 -0.02
CA GLN A 5 14.70 2.55 -0.03
C GLN A 5 15.56 2.54 -1.29
N ASN A 6 15.72 3.70 -1.92
CA ASN A 6 16.66 3.87 -3.03
C ASN A 6 17.78 4.84 -2.60
N PRO A 7 18.91 4.35 -2.04
CA PRO A 7 19.98 5.21 -1.55
C PRO A 7 20.70 5.99 -2.65
N TYR A 8 20.48 5.63 -3.93
CA TYR A 8 21.06 6.33 -5.08
C TYR A 8 20.20 7.51 -5.56
N GLY A 9 19.01 7.71 -4.98
CA GLY A 9 18.15 8.86 -5.29
C GLY A 9 18.73 10.17 -4.74
N LEU A 10 18.87 11.18 -5.59
CA LEU A 10 19.48 12.47 -5.23
C LEU A 10 18.63 13.25 -4.21
N ASP A 11 17.30 13.27 -4.40
CA ASP A 11 16.39 14.09 -3.59
C ASP A 11 15.82 13.33 -2.37
N PHE A 12 15.73 11.99 -2.46
CA PHE A 12 14.98 11.15 -1.52
C PHE A 12 15.76 9.90 -1.07
N GLY A 13 17.09 9.90 -1.18
CA GLY A 13 17.92 8.73 -0.86
C GLY A 13 17.75 8.19 0.57
N GLU A 14 17.37 9.06 1.50
CA GLU A 14 17.12 8.73 2.90
C GLU A 14 15.66 8.32 3.19
N ARG A 15 14.73 8.53 2.24
CA ARG A 15 13.31 8.21 2.43
C ARG A 15 13.08 6.72 2.31
N VAL A 16 12.22 6.21 3.18
CA VAL A 16 11.79 4.81 3.19
C VAL A 16 10.32 4.74 2.81
N ALA A 17 10.04 4.18 1.64
CA ALA A 17 8.69 3.85 1.21
C ALA A 17 8.22 2.54 1.88
N PHE A 18 6.91 2.40 2.07
CA PHE A 18 6.33 1.18 2.60
C PHE A 18 5.04 0.80 1.90
N LEU A 19 4.81 -0.52 1.76
CA LEU A 19 3.54 -1.12 1.42
C LEU A 19 3.10 -2.08 2.54
N GLY A 20 2.00 -1.74 3.19
CA GLY A 20 1.37 -2.51 4.25
C GLY A 20 -0.05 -2.95 3.87
N ALA A 21 -0.58 -3.89 4.66
CA ALA A 21 -1.96 -4.35 4.57
C ALA A 21 -2.58 -4.46 5.98
N SER A 22 -3.91 -4.34 6.06
CA SER A 22 -4.70 -4.60 7.27
C SER A 22 -4.65 -6.06 7.69
N HIS A 23 -4.63 -6.96 6.71
CA HIS A 23 -4.59 -8.41 6.88
C HIS A 23 -3.15 -8.95 6.88
N PRO A 24 -2.94 -10.17 7.41
CA PRO A 24 -1.66 -10.86 7.32
C PRO A 24 -1.19 -10.98 5.87
N ILE A 25 0.06 -10.63 5.63
CA ILE A 25 0.73 -10.83 4.35
C ILE A 25 1.38 -12.21 4.40
N HIS A 26 1.04 -13.08 3.45
CA HIS A 26 1.45 -14.48 3.40
C HIS A 26 2.66 -14.69 2.49
N SER A 27 2.74 -13.95 1.38
CA SER A 27 3.92 -13.95 0.52
C SER A 27 4.16 -12.57 -0.09
N VAL A 28 5.39 -12.32 -0.52
CA VAL A 28 5.83 -11.06 -1.13
C VAL A 28 6.80 -11.32 -2.27
N THR A 29 6.90 -10.39 -3.21
CA THR A 29 8.06 -10.28 -4.10
C THR A 29 8.47 -8.83 -4.25
N ALA A 30 9.78 -8.62 -4.40
CA ALA A 30 10.35 -7.33 -4.79
C ALA A 30 10.71 -7.28 -6.29
N ASP A 31 10.40 -8.32 -7.07
CA ASP A 31 10.76 -8.48 -8.48
C ASP A 31 9.51 -8.46 -9.38
N ARG A 32 9.37 -7.40 -10.18
CA ARG A 32 8.25 -7.22 -11.11
C ARG A 32 8.26 -8.27 -12.22
N SER A 33 9.43 -8.74 -12.64
CA SER A 33 9.54 -9.77 -13.67
C SER A 33 9.06 -11.13 -13.15
N GLU A 34 9.27 -11.43 -11.87
CA GLU A 34 8.66 -12.58 -11.20
C GLU A 34 7.13 -12.47 -11.18
N PHE A 35 6.60 -11.31 -10.77
CA PHE A 35 5.15 -11.12 -10.62
C PHE A 35 4.40 -11.15 -11.96
N ILE A 36 4.88 -10.37 -12.93
CA ILE A 36 4.25 -10.26 -14.25
C ILE A 36 4.50 -11.55 -15.05
N GLY A 37 5.71 -12.11 -14.96
CA GLY A 37 6.14 -13.28 -15.71
C GLY A 37 6.53 -12.98 -17.16
N ARG A 38 7.31 -13.89 -17.75
CA ARG A 38 7.74 -13.79 -19.15
C ARG A 38 6.51 -13.86 -20.06
N HIS A 39 6.25 -12.79 -20.81
CA HIS A 39 5.05 -12.59 -21.65
C HIS A 39 3.74 -12.32 -20.90
N GLY A 40 3.77 -12.09 -19.58
CA GLY A 40 2.61 -11.58 -18.86
C GLY A 40 2.43 -10.07 -19.04
N THR A 41 1.32 -9.56 -18.50
CA THR A 41 1.01 -8.12 -18.52
C THR A 41 0.54 -7.68 -17.13
N THR A 42 0.41 -6.37 -16.91
CA THR A 42 -0.18 -5.85 -15.67
C THR A 42 -1.65 -6.21 -15.52
N GLU A 43 -2.37 -6.39 -16.62
CA GLU A 43 -3.77 -6.85 -16.63
C GLU A 43 -3.88 -8.35 -16.35
N TYR A 44 -2.89 -9.12 -16.81
CA TYR A 44 -2.83 -10.58 -16.68
C TYR A 44 -1.47 -11.04 -16.14
N PRO A 45 -1.14 -10.75 -14.85
CA PRO A 45 0.11 -11.21 -14.25
C PRO A 45 0.10 -12.73 -14.10
N GLN A 46 1.20 -13.39 -14.48
CA GLN A 46 1.30 -14.86 -14.41
C GLN A 46 1.18 -15.38 -12.98
N ALA A 47 1.72 -14.65 -11.98
CA ALA A 47 1.61 -15.04 -10.58
C ALA A 47 0.14 -15.09 -10.11
N VAL A 48 -0.70 -14.16 -10.55
CA VAL A 48 -2.13 -14.11 -10.22
C VAL A 48 -2.89 -15.21 -10.97
N LEU A 49 -2.69 -15.33 -12.29
CA LEU A 49 -3.38 -16.33 -13.11
C LEU A 49 -3.06 -17.77 -12.68
N GLY A 50 -1.83 -18.02 -12.25
CA GLY A 50 -1.38 -19.33 -11.80
C GLY A 50 -1.69 -19.61 -10.32
N GLY A 51 -2.19 -18.64 -9.56
CA GLY A 51 -2.35 -18.78 -8.10
C GLY A 51 -1.03 -19.11 -7.40
N LEU A 52 0.07 -18.53 -7.87
CA LEU A 52 1.42 -18.87 -7.39
C LEU A 52 1.74 -18.14 -6.09
N ALA A 53 2.39 -18.83 -5.17
CA ALA A 53 3.04 -18.17 -4.04
C ALA A 53 4.20 -17.29 -4.57
N LEU A 54 4.33 -16.08 -4.03
CA LEU A 54 5.45 -15.20 -4.35
C LEU A 54 6.72 -15.72 -3.65
N SER A 55 7.88 -15.54 -4.28
CA SER A 55 9.15 -16.16 -3.89
C SER A 55 9.65 -15.76 -2.51
N GLY A 56 9.20 -14.61 -1.98
CA GLY A 56 9.75 -14.00 -0.77
C GLY A 56 11.12 -13.36 -0.99
N ARG A 57 11.65 -13.35 -2.23
CA ARG A 57 12.96 -12.77 -2.54
C ARG A 57 12.90 -11.24 -2.46
N ILE A 58 13.80 -10.67 -1.67
CA ILE A 58 13.98 -9.22 -1.50
C ILE A 58 15.47 -8.92 -1.74
N GLU A 59 15.79 -8.57 -2.98
CA GLU A 59 17.17 -8.31 -3.42
C GLU A 59 17.26 -6.96 -4.13
N ALA A 60 18.43 -6.32 -4.01
CA ALA A 60 18.72 -5.11 -4.74
C ALA A 60 19.20 -5.45 -6.17
N GLY A 61 18.80 -4.64 -7.16
CA GLY A 61 19.31 -4.75 -8.53
C GLY A 61 18.45 -5.55 -9.51
N ASP A 62 17.31 -6.10 -9.05
CA ASP A 62 16.28 -6.66 -9.91
C ASP A 62 15.41 -5.56 -10.56
N ASP A 63 14.20 -5.88 -10.99
CA ASP A 63 13.18 -4.96 -11.48
C ASP A 63 12.24 -4.58 -10.31
N PRO A 64 12.57 -3.54 -9.51
CA PRO A 64 12.00 -3.34 -8.19
C PRO A 64 10.50 -3.05 -8.24
N CYS A 65 9.74 -3.76 -7.43
CA CYS A 65 8.35 -3.47 -7.15
C CYS A 65 8.00 -3.85 -5.71
N ALA A 66 6.77 -3.58 -5.30
CA ALA A 66 6.23 -4.08 -4.05
C ALA A 66 4.95 -4.86 -4.34
N VAL A 67 5.02 -6.19 -4.21
CA VAL A 67 3.85 -7.05 -4.29
C VAL A 67 3.68 -7.78 -2.97
N VAL A 68 2.47 -7.73 -2.43
CA VAL A 68 2.07 -8.44 -1.22
C VAL A 68 0.84 -9.28 -1.55
N ALA A 69 0.83 -10.53 -1.11
CA ALA A 69 -0.30 -11.44 -1.27
C ALA A 69 -0.84 -11.86 0.10
N SER A 70 -2.16 -11.92 0.20
CA SER A 70 -2.89 -12.32 1.40
C SER A 70 -3.98 -13.31 1.03
N ASP A 71 -4.05 -14.42 1.75
CA ASP A 71 -5.17 -15.35 1.66
C ASP A 71 -6.33 -14.80 2.48
N ILE A 72 -7.51 -14.72 1.85
CA ILE A 72 -8.72 -14.11 2.42
C ILE A 72 -9.87 -15.11 2.36
N ASP A 73 -10.37 -15.51 3.53
CA ASP A 73 -11.56 -16.35 3.66
C ASP A 73 -12.81 -15.46 3.77
N ILE A 74 -13.72 -15.58 2.80
CA ILE A 74 -14.99 -14.84 2.80
C ILE A 74 -16.12 -15.78 3.26
N PRO A 75 -16.79 -15.49 4.39
CA PRO A 75 -17.91 -16.30 4.86
C PRO A 75 -19.09 -16.29 3.86
N ALA A 76 -19.88 -17.36 3.87
CA ALA A 76 -21.10 -17.44 3.05
C ALA A 76 -22.07 -16.29 3.41
N GLY A 77 -22.39 -15.45 2.41
CA GLY A 77 -23.26 -14.28 2.59
C GLY A 77 -22.62 -13.13 3.38
N GLY A 78 -21.31 -13.21 3.68
CA GLY A 78 -20.56 -12.15 4.33
C GLY A 78 -19.64 -11.41 3.37
N ASP A 79 -18.91 -10.45 3.94
CA ASP A 79 -17.89 -9.65 3.28
C ASP A 79 -16.63 -9.57 4.14
N VAL A 80 -15.52 -9.15 3.52
CA VAL A 80 -14.26 -8.86 4.20
C VAL A 80 -13.71 -7.54 3.67
N THR A 81 -13.46 -6.60 4.58
CA THR A 81 -12.87 -5.30 4.25
C THR A 81 -11.36 -5.37 4.32
N LEU A 82 -10.70 -5.02 3.21
CA LEU A 82 -9.25 -4.98 3.09
C LEU A 82 -8.77 -3.54 2.95
N SER A 83 -7.66 -3.20 3.61
CA SER A 83 -7.03 -1.89 3.52
C SER A 83 -5.55 -2.05 3.23
N TRP A 84 -5.06 -1.30 2.25
CA TRP A 84 -3.65 -1.23 1.89
C TRP A 84 -3.10 0.13 2.30
N LEU A 85 -1.85 0.13 2.77
CA LEU A 85 -1.18 1.29 3.30
C LEU A 85 0.05 1.55 2.46
N LEU A 86 0.01 2.59 1.63
CA LEU A 86 1.14 3.07 0.85
C LEU A 86 1.54 4.44 1.37
N GLY A 87 2.83 4.64 1.60
CA GLY A 87 3.38 5.91 2.03
C GLY A 87 4.88 5.84 2.18
N ASP A 88 5.45 6.88 2.78
CA ASP A 88 6.87 6.95 3.07
C ASP A 88 7.17 7.66 4.40
N ALA A 89 8.38 7.47 4.91
CA ALA A 89 8.85 8.03 6.17
C ALA A 89 10.36 8.33 6.11
N ALA A 90 10.89 9.05 7.11
CA ALA A 90 12.32 9.35 7.16
C ALA A 90 13.15 8.14 7.60
N THR A 91 12.56 7.19 8.33
CA THR A 91 13.27 6.00 8.81
C THR A 91 12.43 4.72 8.69
N PRO A 92 13.06 3.53 8.66
CA PRO A 92 12.32 2.26 8.71
C PRO A 92 11.47 2.10 9.98
N ALA A 93 11.93 2.67 11.11
CA ALA A 93 11.21 2.64 12.37
C ALA A 93 9.93 3.49 12.30
N GLU A 94 10.02 4.69 11.74
CA GLU A 94 8.86 5.56 11.51
C GLU A 94 7.87 4.94 10.51
N ALA A 95 8.37 4.39 9.39
CA ALA A 95 7.53 3.68 8.42
C ALA A 95 6.76 2.53 9.09
N SER A 96 7.46 1.74 9.92
CA SER A 96 6.84 0.66 10.69
C SER A 96 5.79 1.18 11.68
N ALA A 97 6.08 2.28 12.39
CA ALA A 97 5.14 2.92 13.31
C ALA A 97 3.88 3.45 12.60
N LEU A 98 4.03 4.06 11.41
CA LEU A 98 2.90 4.48 10.57
C LEU A 98 2.06 3.29 10.16
N VAL A 99 2.67 2.22 9.64
CA VAL A 99 1.94 1.00 9.27
C VAL A 99 1.16 0.46 10.46
N GLN A 100 1.76 0.36 11.65
CA GLN A 100 1.06 -0.16 12.84
C GLN A 100 -0.09 0.76 13.28
N THR A 101 0.15 2.07 13.28
CA THR A 101 -0.86 3.08 13.63
C THR A 101 -2.05 3.02 12.69
N HIS A 102 -1.80 2.84 11.39
CA HIS A 102 -2.84 2.89 10.37
C HIS A 102 -3.48 1.53 10.08
N ARG A 103 -2.84 0.41 10.45
CA ARG A 103 -3.39 -0.94 10.31
C ARG A 103 -4.67 -1.13 11.12
N GLY A 104 -4.72 -0.57 12.32
CA GLY A 104 -5.87 -0.70 13.23
C GLY A 104 -6.91 0.41 13.12
N LYS A 105 -6.75 1.35 12.17
CA LYS A 105 -7.72 2.44 11.98
C LYS A 105 -8.78 2.03 10.98
N ASP A 106 -10.03 2.23 11.38
CA ASP A 106 -11.18 2.09 10.50
C ASP A 106 -11.10 3.09 9.33
N PHE A 107 -11.42 2.62 8.11
CA PHE A 107 -11.31 3.44 6.91
C PHE A 107 -12.36 4.55 6.88
N ASP A 108 -13.60 4.24 7.23
CA ASP A 108 -14.71 5.18 7.18
C ASP A 108 -14.51 6.31 8.20
N GLN A 109 -14.04 5.99 9.40
CA GLN A 109 -13.66 6.99 10.40
C GLN A 109 -12.54 7.90 9.86
N ARG A 110 -11.53 7.35 9.18
CA ARG A 110 -10.45 8.16 8.60
C ARG A 110 -10.95 9.10 7.51
N LEU A 111 -11.85 8.63 6.66
CA LEU A 111 -12.45 9.46 5.62
C LEU A 111 -13.27 10.59 6.25
N ALA A 112 -14.10 10.28 7.24
CA ALA A 112 -14.91 11.26 7.97
C ALA A 112 -14.04 12.31 8.67
N ASP A 113 -12.96 11.90 9.33
CA ASP A 113 -12.01 12.82 9.99
C ASP A 113 -11.34 13.75 8.98
N ASN A 114 -10.93 13.22 7.82
CA ASN A 114 -10.33 14.00 6.74
C ASN A 114 -11.32 15.00 6.15
N GLU A 115 -12.55 14.60 5.85
CA GLU A 115 -13.59 15.51 5.37
C GLU A 115 -13.91 16.60 6.38
N LYS A 116 -13.95 16.27 7.68
CA LYS A 116 -14.17 17.25 8.75
C LYS A 116 -13.05 18.28 8.81
N ALA A 117 -11.80 17.84 8.66
CA ALA A 117 -10.65 18.75 8.61
C ALA A 117 -10.73 19.72 7.41
N TRP A 118 -11.05 19.19 6.23
CA TRP A 118 -11.20 20.02 5.02
C TRP A 118 -12.38 21.00 5.11
N ARG A 119 -13.54 20.56 5.58
CA ARG A 119 -14.69 21.45 5.84
C ARG A 119 -14.30 22.56 6.81
N GLY A 120 -13.68 22.20 7.94
CA GLY A 120 -13.21 23.19 8.92
C GLY A 120 -12.24 24.23 8.34
N PHE A 121 -11.41 23.86 7.38
CA PHE A 121 -10.52 24.79 6.69
C PHE A 121 -11.27 25.69 5.70
N LEU A 122 -12.12 25.10 4.85
CA LEU A 122 -12.81 25.79 3.75
C LEU A 122 -14.02 26.62 4.20
N ASP A 123 -14.60 26.32 5.36
CA ASP A 123 -15.77 27.03 5.90
C ASP A 123 -15.42 28.39 6.56
N THR A 124 -14.14 28.78 6.54
CA THR A 124 -13.69 30.05 7.13
C THR A 124 -14.28 31.27 6.40
N ILE A 125 -14.31 31.23 5.07
CA ILE A 125 -14.94 32.27 4.23
C ILE A 125 -15.65 31.57 3.08
N GLN A 126 -16.98 31.66 3.09
CA GLN A 126 -17.87 31.13 2.07
C GLN A 126 -18.58 32.32 1.40
N VAL A 127 -18.56 32.38 0.07
CA VAL A 127 -19.28 33.41 -0.70
C VAL A 127 -20.31 32.71 -1.55
N GLU A 128 -21.58 32.98 -1.27
CA GLU A 128 -22.71 32.51 -2.06
C GLU A 128 -23.28 33.72 -2.81
N THR A 129 -23.17 33.70 -4.13
CA THR A 129 -23.80 34.69 -5.02
C THR A 129 -24.77 33.99 -5.94
N PRO A 130 -25.92 34.61 -6.27
CA PRO A 130 -26.77 34.13 -7.34
C PRO A 130 -25.99 34.29 -8.65
N ASP A 131 -25.67 33.17 -9.31
CA ASP A 131 -25.53 33.20 -10.78
C ASP A 131 -26.88 33.58 -11.40
#